data_AF-A0A9D1JKK1-F1
#
_entry.id   AF-A0A9D1JKK1-F1
#
_cell.length_a   1.000
_cell.length_b   1.000
_cell.length_c   1.000
_cell.angle_alpha   90.00
_cell.angle_beta   90.00
_cell.angle_gamma   90.00
#
_symmetry.space_group_name_H-M   'P 1'
#
loop_
_entity.id
_entity.type
_entity.pdbx_description
1 polymer ?
#
loop_
_entity_poly.entity_id
_entity_poly.type
_entity_poly.pdbx_seq_one_letter_code
_entity_poly.pdbx_strand_id
1 'polypeptide(L)'
;MMKEKQHETIRVFFKIKDSEIHGGEDGYAEAEICLRANDLKNFRLQEYTEETAAFFAGLCKVPRENVEVIEKQEHESNAKES
;
A
#
# COMPACT_ATOMS: atom_id res chain seq x y z
N MET A 1 -25.73 14.16 -22.95
CA MET A 1 -25.07 14.52 -21.67
C MET A 1 -24.11 13.40 -21.32
N MET A 2 -22.80 13.60 -21.50
CA MET A 2 -21.82 12.58 -21.10
C MET A 2 -21.69 12.64 -19.59
N LYS A 3 -22.08 11.59 -18.87
CA LYS A 3 -21.78 11.49 -17.44
C LYS A 3 -20.26 11.49 -17.31
N GLU A 4 -19.69 12.46 -16.60
CA GLU A 4 -18.29 12.41 -16.18
C GLU A 4 -18.08 11.05 -15.49
N LYS A 5 -17.09 10.30 -15.96
CA LYS A 5 -16.71 9.04 -15.32
C LYS A 5 -16.01 9.41 -14.03
N GLN A 6 -16.74 9.37 -12.92
CA GLN A 6 -16.17 9.52 -11.59
C GLN A 6 -15.14 8.40 -11.36
N HIS A 7 -13.92 8.81 -11.00
CA HIS A 7 -12.85 7.93 -10.56
C HIS A 7 -12.64 8.17 -9.07
N GLU A 8 -12.23 7.11 -8.39
CA GLU A 8 -12.00 7.08 -6.96
C GLU A 8 -10.63 6.46 -6.73
N THR A 9 -9.88 7.04 -5.82
CA THR A 9 -8.52 6.61 -5.51
C THR A 9 -8.49 5.95 -4.14
N ILE A 10 -7.93 4.76 -4.09
CA ILE A 10 -7.69 4.02 -2.85
C ILE A 10 -6.18 3.98 -2.62
N ARG A 11 -5.77 4.32 -1.40
CA ARG A 11 -4.38 4.29 -0.97
C ARG A 11 -4.25 3.38 0.24
N VAL A 12 -3.22 2.54 0.21
CA VAL A 12 -2.87 1.65 1.31
C VAL A 12 -1.40 1.88 1.65
N PHE A 13 -1.12 1.96 2.95
CA PHE A 13 0.20 2.28 3.47
C PHE A 13 0.78 1.07 4.17
N PHE A 14 2.07 0.84 3.98
CA PHE A 14 2.78 -0.33 4.48
C PHE A 14 4.03 0.07 5.23
N LYS A 15 4.31 -0.68 6.30
CA LYS A 15 5.58 -0.72 7.01
C LYS A 15 6.29 -2.04 6.69
N ILE A 16 7.57 -1.97 6.37
CA ILE A 16 8.39 -3.11 5.94
C ILE A 16 9.57 -3.25 6.89
N LYS A 17 9.57 -4.29 7.73
CA LYS A 17 10.60 -4.55 8.75
C LYS A 17 11.71 -5.44 8.23
N ASP A 18 12.91 -5.31 8.80
CA ASP A 18 14.10 -6.13 8.53
C ASP A 18 14.50 -6.23 7.05
N SER A 19 14.25 -5.17 6.28
CA SER A 19 14.63 -5.10 4.88
C SER A 19 16.04 -4.53 4.74
N GLU A 20 16.95 -5.30 4.14
CA GLU A 20 18.30 -4.81 3.82
C GLU A 20 18.28 -3.63 2.84
N ILE A 21 17.22 -3.52 2.01
CA ILE A 21 17.03 -2.39 1.08
C ILE A 21 16.89 -1.06 1.84
N HIS A 22 16.38 -1.11 3.07
CA HIS A 22 16.22 0.05 3.95
C HIS A 22 17.36 0.17 4.97
N GLY A 23 18.51 -0.50 4.74
CA GLY A 23 19.67 -0.40 5.62
C GLY A 23 19.51 -1.08 6.99
N GLY A 24 18.51 -1.95 7.14
CA GLY A 24 18.15 -2.58 8.41
C GLY A 24 17.19 -1.76 9.28
N GLU A 25 16.75 -0.58 8.81
CA GLU A 25 15.67 0.19 9.41
C GLU A 25 14.31 -0.18 8.81
N ASP A 26 13.24 0.31 9.43
CA ASP A 26 11.88 0.14 8.93
C ASP A 26 11.68 0.93 7.62
N GLY A 27 11.21 0.25 6.57
CA GLY A 27 10.79 0.87 5.33
C GLY A 27 9.32 1.26 5.33
N TYR A 28 8.97 2.29 4.57
CA TYR A 28 7.60 2.78 4.41
C TYR A 28 7.23 2.87 2.93
N ALA A 29 6.06 2.35 2.57
CA ALA A 29 5.58 2.32 1.19
C ALA A 29 4.09 2.69 1.08
N GLU A 30 3.74 3.36 -0.01
CA GLU A 30 2.37 3.70 -0.41
C GLU A 30 2.02 2.94 -1.69
N ALA A 31 0.87 2.28 -1.70
CA ALA A 31 0.28 1.70 -2.90
C ALA A 31 -1.02 2.42 -3.25
N GLU A 32 -1.10 2.94 -4.47
CA GLU A 32 -2.26 3.67 -4.98
C GLU A 32 -2.93 2.89 -6.11
N ILE A 33 -4.26 2.77 -6.05
CA ILE A 33 -5.07 2.27 -7.17
C ILE A 33 -6.19 3.27 -7.47
N CYS A 34 -6.32 3.60 -8.75
CA CYS A 34 -7.38 4.47 -9.28
C CYS A 34 -8.41 3.62 -10.03
N LEU A 35 -9.65 3.63 -9.55
CA LEU A 35 -10.75 2.82 -10.07
C LEU A 35 -11.88 3.73 -10.55
N ARG A 36 -12.67 3.25 -11.50
CA ARG A 36 -13.95 3.93 -11.80
C ARG A 36 -14.92 3.66 -10.66
N ALA A 37 -15.80 4.61 -10.37
CA ALA A 37 -16.81 4.47 -9.32
C ALA A 37 -17.71 3.22 -9.47
N ASN A 38 -17.93 2.75 -10.70
CA ASN A 38 -18.69 1.53 -10.96
C ASN A 38 -17.93 0.25 -10.59
N ASP A 39 -16.60 0.27 -10.62
CA ASP A 39 -15.73 -0.89 -10.37
C ASP A 39 -15.50 -1.08 -8.86
N LEU A 40 -15.62 0.00 -8.07
CA LEU A 40 -15.55 0.01 -6.60
C LEU A 40 -16.48 -0.99 -5.92
N LYS A 41 -17.68 -1.21 -6.47
CA LYS A 41 -18.65 -2.16 -5.90
C LYS A 41 -18.14 -3.60 -5.89
N ASN A 42 -17.23 -3.93 -6.79
CA ASN A 42 -16.64 -5.25 -6.92
C ASN A 42 -15.19 -5.28 -6.42
N PHE A 43 -14.66 -4.14 -5.97
CA PHE A 43 -13.28 -4.06 -5.51
C PHE A 43 -13.14 -4.69 -4.13
N ARG A 44 -12.25 -5.68 -4.03
CA ARG A 44 -11.96 -6.39 -2.79
C ARG A 44 -10.70 -5.82 -2.16
N LEU A 45 -10.89 -4.79 -1.34
CA LEU A 45 -9.79 -4.08 -0.67
C LEU A 45 -8.87 -5.01 0.12
N GLN A 46 -9.43 -6.03 0.78
CA GLN A 46 -8.63 -6.99 1.54
C GLN A 46 -7.70 -7.80 0.63
N GLU A 47 -8.20 -8.33 -0.48
CA GLU A 47 -7.38 -9.08 -1.44
C GLU A 47 -6.29 -8.20 -2.04
N TYR A 48 -6.64 -6.99 -2.47
CA TYR A 48 -5.65 -6.02 -2.96
C TYR A 48 -4.55 -5.74 -1.93
N THR A 49 -4.93 -5.59 -0.67
CA THR A 49 -3.99 -5.33 0.43
C THR A 49 -3.08 -6.54 0.68
N GLU A 50 -3.63 -7.74 0.68
CA GLU A 50 -2.87 -8.98 0.88
C GLU A 50 -1.88 -9.25 -0.26
N GLU A 51 -2.34 -9.10 -1.51
CA GLU A 51 -1.50 -9.23 -2.71
C GLU A 51 -0.39 -8.18 -2.75
N THR A 52 -0.72 -6.92 -2.44
CA THR A 52 0.26 -5.83 -2.41
C THR A 52 1.31 -6.04 -1.32
N ALA A 53 0.90 -6.52 -0.15
CA ALA A 53 1.84 -6.84 0.91
C ALA A 53 2.73 -8.04 0.56
N ALA A 54 2.21 -9.05 -0.14
CA ALA A 54 3.00 -10.15 -0.67
C ALA A 54 4.01 -9.69 -1.74
N PHE A 55 3.60 -8.74 -2.59
CA PHE A 55 4.48 -8.09 -3.55
C PHE A 55 5.65 -7.38 -2.86
N PHE A 56 5.38 -6.56 -1.83
CA PHE A 56 6.44 -5.88 -1.08
C PHE A 56 7.35 -6.85 -0.32
N ALA A 57 6.78 -7.90 0.28
CA ALA A 57 7.57 -8.95 0.93
C ALA A 57 8.57 -9.59 -0.04
N GLY A 58 8.11 -9.95 -1.25
CA GLY A 58 8.96 -10.49 -2.31
C GLY A 58 10.00 -9.49 -2.82
N LEU A 59 9.60 -8.23 -3.04
CA LEU A 59 10.48 -7.16 -3.51
C LEU A 59 11.62 -6.88 -2.52
N CYS A 60 11.28 -6.79 -1.23
CA CYS A 60 12.22 -6.51 -0.14
C CYS A 60 12.91 -7.77 0.38
N LYS A 61 12.56 -8.96 -0.14
CA LYS A 61 13.08 -10.27 0.29
C LYS A 61 12.93 -10.52 1.80
N VAL A 62 11.81 -10.08 2.36
CA VAL A 62 11.45 -10.28 3.77
C VAL A 62 10.27 -11.25 3.89
N PRO A 63 10.08 -11.89 5.06
CA PRO A 63 8.86 -12.65 5.35
C PRO A 63 7.61 -11.77 5.21
N ARG A 64 6.48 -12.38 4.81
CA ARG A 64 5.20 -11.64 4.68
C ARG A 64 4.76 -10.97 5.98
N GLU A 65 5.05 -11.59 7.12
CA GLU A 65 4.76 -11.04 8.46
C GLU A 65 5.51 -9.75 8.77
N ASN A 66 6.61 -9.47 8.06
CA ASN A 66 7.36 -8.22 8.19
C ASN A 66 6.78 -7.08 7.35
N VAL A 67 5.67 -7.31 6.63
CA VAL A 67 4.95 -6.28 5.88
C VAL A 67 3.61 -6.02 6.55
N GLU A 68 3.50 -4.89 7.25
CA GLU A 68 2.33 -4.51 8.02
C GLU A 68 1.56 -3.40 7.32
N VAL A 69 0.24 -3.49 7.33
CA VAL A 69 -0.62 -2.39 6.89
C VAL A 69 -0.69 -1.39 8.02
N ILE A 70 -0.38 -0.13 7.74
CA ILE A 70 -0.35 0.94 8.72
C ILE A 70 -1.33 2.06 8.36
N GLU A 71 -1.61 2.90 9.34
CA GLU A 71 -2.38 4.11 9.09
C GLU A 71 -1.58 5.15 8.32
N LYS A 72 -2.28 6.00 7.56
CA LYS A 72 -1.68 7.12 6.83
C LYS A 72 -0.81 8.01 7.74
N GLN A 73 -1.27 8.28 8.96
CA GLN A 73 -0.55 9.17 9.87
C GLN A 73 0.79 8.59 10.32
N GLU A 74 0.85 7.27 10.54
CA GLU A 74 2.11 6.59 10.84
C GLU A 74 3.05 6.68 9.64
N HIS A 75 2.55 6.44 8.43
CA HIS A 75 3.34 6.58 7.21
C HIS A 75 3.89 8.01 7.03
N GLU A 76 3.05 9.04 7.16
CA GLU A 76 3.46 10.43 6.98
C GLU A 76 4.46 10.94 8.04
N SER A 77 4.42 10.37 9.26
CA SER A 77 5.35 10.75 10.32
C SER A 77 6.75 10.20 10.06
N ASN A 78 6.86 8.97 9.53
CA ASN A 78 8.13 8.29 9.37
C ASN A 78 8.73 8.47 7.96
N ALA A 79 7.90 8.61 6.91
CA ALA A 79 8.38 8.82 5.54
C ALA A 79 8.96 10.22 5.30
N LYS A 80 8.79 11.16 6.24
CA LYS A 80 9.33 12.53 6.14
C LYS A 80 10.71 12.71 6.78
N GLU A 81 11.27 11.66 7.38
CA GLU A 81 12.59 11.70 8.03
C GLU A 81 13.74 11.15 7.16
N SER A 82 13.50 10.82 5.89
CA SER A 82 14.51 10.40 4.90
C SER A 82 14.82 11.44 3.84
#